data_AF-A0A314XSY3-F1
#
_entry.id   AF-A0A314XSY3-F1
#
_cell.length_a   1.000
_cell.length_b   1.000
_cell.length_c   1.000
_cell.angle_alpha   90.00
_cell.angle_beta   90.00
_cell.angle_gamma   90.00
#
_symmetry.space_group_name_H-M   'P 1'
#
loop_
_entity.id
_entity.type
_entity.pdbx_description
1 polymer ?
#
loop_
_entity_poly.entity_id
_entity_poly.type
_entity_poly.pdbx_seq_one_letter_code
_entity_poly.pdbx_strand_id
1 'polypeptide(L)'
;MEAGPDPCHTQHQIQEMEAFFTECPHLDAKQRKELSRELGLEPLQVKFWFRNKRTEMKHVRHVHTQLRNENEKLRADIMMYREALGSASCPNCDGPTTIREMSFDKADKPLIIEIAVAAMEELIRMAQMGEPLWMTSLGGNTTVFNEDEYIKTFPRVAPKPNNHFKREASLESAVVTMNHINLVAILMDVHLGYKPHAILIWRLHRF
;
A
#
# COMPACT_ATOMS: atom_id res chain seq x y z
N MET A 1 29.68 40.35 -28.31
CA MET A 1 28.22 40.17 -28.34
C MET A 1 27.94 38.92 -27.55
N GLU A 2 27.55 39.04 -26.28
CA GLU A 2 27.20 37.86 -25.49
C GLU A 2 25.79 37.39 -25.88
N ALA A 3 25.65 36.10 -26.15
CA ALA A 3 24.34 35.48 -26.21
C ALA A 3 23.85 35.32 -24.77
N GLY A 4 22.84 36.12 -24.39
CA GLY A 4 22.16 35.97 -23.11
C GLY A 4 21.48 34.59 -23.00
N PRO A 5 21.15 34.14 -21.78
CA PRO A 5 20.51 32.85 -21.57
C PRO A 5 19.19 32.76 -22.33
N ASP A 6 18.90 31.58 -22.92
CA ASP A 6 17.66 31.30 -23.65
C ASP A 6 16.43 31.73 -22.82
N PRO A 7 15.57 32.64 -23.31
CA PRO A 7 14.45 33.14 -22.52
C PRO A 7 13.43 32.04 -22.22
N CYS A 8 13.35 31.61 -20.95
CA CYS A 8 12.20 30.86 -20.46
C CYS A 8 10.94 31.74 -20.57
N HIS A 9 9.85 31.19 -21.12
CA HIS A 9 8.57 31.89 -21.15
C HIS A 9 8.08 32.19 -19.72
N THR A 10 7.48 33.36 -19.52
CA THR A 10 6.89 33.73 -18.24
C THR A 10 5.59 32.95 -17.99
N GLN A 11 5.15 32.88 -16.73
CA GLN A 11 3.89 32.21 -16.37
C GLN A 11 2.69 32.79 -17.14
N HIS A 12 2.64 34.11 -17.31
CA HIS A 12 1.63 34.79 -18.12
C HIS A 12 1.67 34.36 -19.59
N GLN A 13 2.86 34.33 -20.20
CA GLN A 13 3.02 33.88 -21.59
C GLN A 13 2.58 32.42 -21.77
N ILE A 14 2.88 31.55 -20.79
CA ILE A 14 2.41 30.16 -20.80
C ILE A 14 0.89 30.09 -20.70
N GLN A 15 0.29 30.82 -19.76
CA GLN A 15 -1.17 30.84 -19.55
C GLN A 15 -1.94 31.31 -20.78
N GLU A 16 -1.50 32.39 -21.43
CA GLU A 16 -2.13 32.90 -22.65
C GLU A 16 -1.95 31.92 -23.83
N MET A 17 -0.77 31.32 -23.99
CA MET A 17 -0.56 30.28 -24.99
C MET A 17 -1.41 29.03 -24.73
N GLU A 18 -1.61 28.64 -23.45
CA GLU A 18 -2.48 27.52 -23.07
C GLU A 18 -3.96 27.83 -23.30
N ALA A 19 -4.43 29.02 -22.93
CA ALA A 19 -5.78 29.49 -23.22
C ALA A 19 -6.07 29.41 -24.74
N PHE A 20 -5.22 30.05 -25.55
CA PHE A 20 -5.36 30.02 -27.01
C PHE A 20 -5.24 28.59 -27.59
N PHE A 21 -4.43 27.73 -26.98
CA PHE A 21 -4.31 26.33 -27.39
C PHE A 21 -5.58 25.51 -27.15
N THR A 22 -6.36 25.81 -26.10
CA THR A 22 -7.64 25.10 -25.88
C THR A 22 -8.66 25.39 -26.98
N GLU A 23 -8.66 26.61 -27.53
CA GLU A 23 -9.54 27.00 -28.64
C GLU A 23 -8.98 26.56 -30.01
N CYS A 24 -7.68 26.78 -30.23
CA CYS A 24 -7.04 26.54 -31.52
C CYS A 24 -5.67 25.85 -31.38
N PRO A 25 -5.60 24.51 -31.31
CA PRO A 25 -4.34 23.78 -31.16
C PRO A 25 -3.40 23.86 -32.38
N HIS A 26 -3.83 24.47 -33.49
CA HIS A 26 -3.13 24.52 -34.78
C HIS A 26 -3.12 25.95 -35.35
N LEU A 27 -2.15 26.77 -34.93
CA LEU A 27 -1.99 28.15 -35.40
C LEU A 27 -1.74 28.25 -36.92
N ASP A 28 -2.46 29.14 -37.57
CA ASP A 28 -2.13 29.67 -38.90
C ASP A 28 -1.02 30.74 -38.84
N ALA A 29 -0.68 31.34 -39.99
CA ALA A 29 0.37 32.36 -40.08
C ALA A 29 -0.02 33.74 -39.55
N LYS A 30 -1.32 34.07 -39.50
CA LYS A 30 -1.89 35.32 -38.97
C LYS A 30 -2.01 35.23 -37.45
N GLN A 31 -2.68 34.19 -36.93
CA GLN A 31 -2.82 33.91 -35.50
C GLN A 31 -1.46 33.88 -34.81
N ARG A 32 -0.47 33.20 -35.40
CA ARG A 32 0.90 33.16 -34.87
C ARG A 32 1.57 34.54 -34.81
N LYS A 33 1.31 35.44 -35.76
CA LYS A 33 1.84 36.82 -35.77
C LYS A 33 1.12 37.74 -34.78
N GLU A 34 -0.16 37.46 -34.53
CA GLU A 34 -0.96 38.19 -33.55
C GLU A 34 -0.49 37.84 -32.13
N LEU A 35 -0.52 36.56 -31.78
CA LEU A 35 -0.11 36.05 -30.48
C LEU A 35 1.36 36.34 -30.16
N SER A 36 2.25 36.34 -31.16
CA SER A 36 3.65 36.76 -30.97
C SER A 36 3.77 38.24 -30.59
N ARG A 37 2.91 39.11 -31.15
CA ARG A 37 2.91 40.55 -30.86
C ARG A 37 2.32 40.85 -29.49
N GLU A 38 1.24 40.17 -29.11
CA GLU A 38 0.59 40.31 -27.81
C GLU A 38 1.50 39.86 -26.65
N LEU A 39 2.22 38.76 -26.85
CA LEU A 39 3.09 38.18 -25.82
C LEU A 39 4.53 38.73 -25.79
N GLY A 40 4.90 39.60 -26.74
CA GLY A 40 6.26 40.11 -26.89
C GLY A 40 7.29 39.01 -27.22
N LEU A 41 6.88 38.00 -28.00
CA LEU A 41 7.68 36.82 -28.35
C LEU A 41 8.03 36.80 -29.84
N GLU A 42 9.10 36.10 -30.20
CA GLU A 42 9.38 35.81 -31.60
C GLU A 42 8.35 34.80 -32.17
N PRO A 43 7.84 34.97 -33.40
CA PRO A 43 6.88 34.03 -34.00
C PRO A 43 7.37 32.57 -34.05
N LEU A 44 8.69 32.35 -34.03
CA LEU A 44 9.29 31.01 -33.95
C LEU A 44 9.15 30.37 -32.56
N GLN A 45 9.24 31.14 -31.48
CA GLN A 45 9.03 30.63 -30.11
C GLN A 45 7.60 30.10 -29.97
N VAL A 46 6.61 30.89 -30.38
CA VAL A 46 5.19 30.49 -30.42
C VAL A 46 4.98 29.24 -31.28
N LYS A 47 5.59 29.17 -32.49
CA LYS A 47 5.54 27.97 -33.36
C LYS A 47 6.07 26.72 -32.67
N PHE A 48 7.21 26.84 -31.97
CA PHE A 48 7.85 25.71 -31.30
C PHE A 48 7.08 25.29 -30.05
N TRP A 49 6.57 26.23 -29.26
CA TRP A 49 5.70 25.94 -28.12
C TRP A 49 4.46 25.14 -28.56
N PHE A 50 3.72 25.60 -29.57
CA PHE A 50 2.54 24.90 -30.10
C PHE A 50 2.88 23.54 -30.74
N ARG A 51 4.10 23.34 -31.25
CA ARG A 51 4.57 22.02 -31.70
C ARG A 51 4.83 21.10 -30.50
N ASN A 52 5.54 21.58 -29.50
CA ASN A 52 5.91 20.80 -28.32
C ASN A 52 4.67 20.42 -27.49
N LYS A 53 3.74 21.36 -27.26
CA LYS A 53 2.47 21.13 -26.55
C LYS A 53 1.59 20.07 -27.22
N ARG A 54 1.57 20.01 -28.56
CA ARG A 54 0.90 18.91 -29.30
C ARG A 54 1.58 17.55 -29.10
N THR A 55 2.91 17.51 -29.00
CA THR A 55 3.64 16.27 -28.72
C THR A 55 3.39 15.80 -27.28
N GLU A 56 3.44 16.72 -26.31
CA GLU A 56 3.05 16.49 -24.91
C GLU A 56 1.63 15.92 -24.82
N MET A 57 0.64 16.59 -25.42
CA MET A 57 -0.75 16.11 -25.42
C MET A 57 -0.94 14.75 -26.10
N LYS A 58 -0.16 14.42 -27.14
CA LYS A 58 -0.18 13.08 -27.74
C LYS A 58 0.36 12.02 -26.77
N HIS A 59 1.47 12.32 -26.08
CA HIS A 59 2.04 11.43 -25.08
C HIS A 59 1.08 11.23 -23.89
N VAL A 60 0.54 12.32 -23.33
CA VAL A 60 -0.45 12.27 -22.24
C VAL A 60 -1.68 11.45 -22.61
N ARG A 61 -2.23 11.61 -23.83
CA ARG A 61 -3.35 10.79 -24.32
C ARG A 61 -3.01 9.30 -24.47
N HIS A 62 -1.79 8.98 -24.90
CA HIS A 62 -1.32 7.60 -25.01
C HIS A 62 -1.19 6.95 -23.62
N VAL A 63 -0.51 7.63 -22.67
CA VAL A 63 -0.36 7.17 -21.28
C VAL A 63 -1.72 7.02 -20.59
N HIS A 64 -2.64 7.98 -20.76
CA HIS A 64 -3.99 7.90 -20.22
C HIS A 64 -4.77 6.68 -20.76
N THR A 65 -4.68 6.42 -22.07
CA THR A 65 -5.29 5.23 -22.69
C THR A 65 -4.66 3.94 -22.15
N GLN A 66 -3.34 3.89 -22.02
CA GLN A 66 -2.64 2.73 -21.46
C GLN A 66 -3.06 2.46 -20.00
N LEU A 67 -3.06 3.48 -19.14
CA LEU A 67 -3.48 3.37 -17.74
C LEU A 67 -4.95 2.93 -17.62
N ARG A 68 -5.82 3.39 -18.52
CA ARG A 68 -7.22 2.95 -18.56
C ARG A 68 -7.32 1.46 -18.87
N ASN A 69 -6.58 0.97 -19.88
CA ASN A 69 -6.58 -0.44 -20.27
C ASN A 69 -6.02 -1.34 -19.15
N GLU A 70 -4.93 -0.93 -18.49
CA GLU A 70 -4.39 -1.64 -17.33
C GLU A 70 -5.38 -1.64 -16.14
N ASN A 71 -6.11 -0.54 -15.90
CA ASN A 71 -7.13 -0.50 -14.84
C ASN A 71 -8.32 -1.42 -15.14
N GLU A 72 -8.72 -1.53 -16.40
CA GLU A 72 -9.76 -2.44 -16.86
C GLU A 72 -9.34 -3.90 -16.72
N LYS A 73 -8.11 -4.23 -17.14
CA LYS A 73 -7.51 -5.56 -16.92
C LYS A 73 -7.43 -5.94 -15.45
N LEU A 74 -6.90 -5.06 -14.59
CA LEU A 74 -6.82 -5.31 -13.15
C LEU A 74 -8.21 -5.53 -12.51
N ARG A 75 -9.27 -4.86 -13.00
CA ARG A 75 -10.65 -5.12 -12.55
C ARG A 75 -11.14 -6.50 -12.99
N ALA A 76 -10.83 -6.92 -14.22
CA ALA A 76 -11.17 -8.25 -14.71
C ALA A 76 -10.43 -9.34 -13.91
N ASP A 77 -9.13 -9.16 -13.64
CA ASP A 77 -8.33 -10.06 -12.82
C ASP A 77 -8.92 -10.16 -11.39
N ILE A 78 -9.23 -9.02 -10.76
CA ILE A 78 -9.89 -8.98 -9.43
C ILE A 78 -11.25 -9.72 -9.43
N MET A 79 -12.04 -9.59 -10.50
CA MET A 79 -13.31 -10.29 -10.65
C MET A 79 -13.09 -11.81 -10.75
N MET A 80 -12.15 -12.26 -11.59
CA MET A 80 -11.80 -13.68 -11.72
C MET A 80 -11.28 -14.28 -10.42
N TYR A 81 -10.38 -13.59 -9.69
CA TYR A 81 -9.88 -14.07 -8.41
C TYR A 81 -11.01 -14.17 -7.36
N ARG A 82 -11.95 -13.22 -7.34
CA ARG A 82 -13.13 -13.28 -6.46
C ARG A 82 -14.05 -14.46 -6.79
N GLU A 83 -14.25 -14.76 -8.07
CA GLU A 83 -15.05 -15.90 -8.52
C GLU A 83 -14.39 -17.25 -8.19
N ALA A 84 -13.08 -17.38 -8.44
CA ALA A 84 -12.31 -18.57 -8.07
C ALA A 84 -12.30 -18.82 -6.55
N LEU A 85 -12.14 -17.77 -5.73
CA LEU A 85 -12.25 -17.87 -4.26
C LEU A 85 -13.68 -18.16 -3.80
N GLY A 86 -14.70 -17.63 -4.50
CA GLY A 86 -16.11 -17.84 -4.18
C GLY A 86 -16.66 -19.22 -4.53
N SER A 87 -15.96 -19.95 -5.41
CA SER A 87 -16.30 -21.30 -5.88
C SER A 87 -15.39 -22.41 -5.30
N ALA A 88 -14.29 -22.06 -4.64
CA ALA A 88 -13.46 -23.00 -3.91
C ALA A 88 -14.24 -23.69 -2.77
N SER A 89 -14.05 -25.00 -2.63
CA SER A 89 -14.60 -25.83 -1.55
C SER A 89 -13.49 -26.64 -0.89
N CYS A 90 -13.66 -26.98 0.38
CA CYS A 90 -12.68 -27.79 1.10
C CYS A 90 -12.83 -29.28 0.72
N PRO A 91 -11.78 -29.94 0.18
CA PRO A 91 -11.87 -31.34 -0.27
C PRO A 91 -12.01 -32.37 0.87
N ASN A 92 -12.05 -31.93 2.13
CA ASN A 92 -12.09 -32.79 3.31
C ASN A 92 -13.34 -32.61 4.18
N CYS A 93 -14.27 -31.72 3.81
CA CYS A 93 -15.52 -31.52 4.56
C CYS A 93 -16.72 -30.96 3.76
N ASP A 94 -16.62 -30.82 2.42
CA ASP A 94 -17.65 -30.26 1.52
C ASP A 94 -18.19 -28.85 1.87
N GLY A 95 -17.66 -28.22 2.92
CA GLY A 95 -17.98 -26.86 3.30
C GLY A 95 -17.40 -25.85 2.30
N PRO A 96 -18.12 -24.74 1.99
CA PRO A 96 -17.52 -23.62 1.30
C PRO A 96 -16.36 -23.07 2.13
N THR A 97 -15.23 -22.75 1.51
CA THR A 97 -14.14 -22.07 2.23
C THR A 97 -14.64 -20.73 2.77
N THR A 98 -14.64 -20.57 4.09
CA THR A 98 -15.25 -19.45 4.83
C THR A 98 -14.64 -18.07 4.56
N ILE A 99 -13.63 -18.00 3.69
CA ILE A 99 -13.13 -16.77 3.04
C ILE A 99 -14.28 -15.97 2.41
N ARG A 100 -15.37 -16.64 1.98
CA ARG A 100 -16.54 -16.01 1.36
C ARG A 100 -17.32 -15.04 2.27
N GLU A 101 -17.15 -15.06 3.60
CA GLU A 101 -17.75 -14.08 4.51
C GLU A 101 -16.84 -12.89 4.86
N MET A 102 -15.63 -12.82 4.29
CA MET A 102 -14.83 -11.59 4.25
C MET A 102 -15.12 -10.77 2.98
N SER A 103 -16.41 -10.50 2.73
CA SER A 103 -16.78 -9.39 1.85
C SER A 103 -16.51 -8.08 2.57
N PHE A 104 -15.24 -7.65 2.56
CA PHE A 104 -14.83 -6.37 3.12
C PHE A 104 -15.48 -5.22 2.33
N ASP A 105 -16.66 -4.80 2.75
CA ASP A 105 -17.29 -3.60 2.25
C ASP A 105 -16.48 -2.37 2.69
N LYS A 106 -16.73 -1.22 2.06
CA LYS A 106 -16.09 0.04 2.50
C LYS A 106 -16.37 0.36 3.97
N ALA A 107 -17.46 -0.17 4.54
CA ALA A 107 -17.85 -0.04 5.94
C ALA A 107 -17.01 -0.91 6.90
N ASP A 108 -16.44 -2.03 6.45
CA ASP A 108 -15.64 -2.91 7.32
C ASP A 108 -14.18 -2.45 7.43
N LYS A 109 -13.70 -1.68 6.45
CA LYS A 109 -12.34 -1.10 6.49
C LYS A 109 -12.00 -0.37 7.79
N PRO A 110 -12.83 0.55 8.34
CA PRO A 110 -12.56 1.15 9.63
C PRO A 110 -12.51 0.11 10.77
N LEU A 111 -13.41 -0.87 10.79
CA LEU A 111 -13.44 -1.93 11.82
C LEU A 111 -12.20 -2.83 11.76
N ILE A 112 -11.75 -3.21 10.57
CA ILE A 112 -10.52 -4.00 10.37
C ILE A 112 -9.29 -3.20 10.84
N ILE A 113 -9.26 -1.90 10.53
CA ILE A 113 -8.19 -1.00 11.00
C ILE A 113 -8.22 -0.88 12.52
N GLU A 114 -9.40 -0.71 13.14
CA GLU A 114 -9.57 -0.63 14.59
C GLU A 114 -9.12 -1.91 15.29
N ILE A 115 -9.53 -3.09 14.80
CA ILE A 115 -9.10 -4.39 15.32
C ILE A 115 -7.58 -4.59 15.12
N ALA A 116 -7.02 -4.20 13.97
CA ALA A 116 -5.59 -4.32 13.69
C ALA A 116 -4.77 -3.38 14.58
N VAL A 117 -5.21 -2.14 14.80
CA VAL A 117 -4.57 -1.18 15.71
C VAL A 117 -4.65 -1.68 17.15
N ALA A 118 -5.82 -2.10 17.63
CA ALA A 118 -5.97 -2.67 18.97
C ALA A 118 -5.07 -3.90 19.18
N ALA A 119 -5.01 -4.82 18.22
CA ALA A 119 -4.13 -5.99 18.26
C ALA A 119 -2.64 -5.62 18.21
N MET A 120 -2.24 -4.60 17.44
CA MET A 120 -0.86 -4.08 17.44
C MET A 120 -0.49 -3.43 18.77
N GLU A 121 -1.36 -2.61 19.35
CA GLU A 121 -1.12 -2.02 20.67
C GLU A 121 -1.09 -3.08 21.79
N GLU A 122 -1.90 -4.14 21.67
CA GLU A 122 -1.86 -5.29 22.58
C GLU A 122 -0.52 -6.02 22.47
N LEU A 123 -0.07 -6.33 21.24
CA LEU A 123 1.22 -6.98 20.98
C LEU A 123 2.41 -6.16 21.49
N ILE A 124 2.41 -4.84 21.26
CA ILE A 124 3.45 -3.93 21.75
C ILE A 124 3.47 -3.90 23.28
N ARG A 125 2.30 -3.76 23.93
CA ARG A 125 2.19 -3.77 25.39
C ARG A 125 2.63 -5.10 25.98
N MET A 126 2.19 -6.23 25.42
CA MET A 126 2.65 -7.56 25.81
C MET A 126 4.17 -7.67 25.74
N ALA A 127 4.79 -7.27 24.63
CA ALA A 127 6.24 -7.36 24.44
C ALA A 127 7.05 -6.48 25.42
N GLN A 128 6.44 -5.43 25.99
CA GLN A 128 7.11 -4.49 26.90
C GLN A 128 6.85 -4.75 28.39
N MET A 129 5.81 -5.52 28.75
CA MET A 129 5.30 -5.54 30.13
C MET A 129 6.19 -6.29 31.14
N GLY A 130 7.03 -7.22 30.70
CA GLY A 130 7.88 -8.01 31.60
C GLY A 130 7.08 -8.82 32.64
N GLU A 131 7.63 -9.00 33.84
CA GLU A 131 6.89 -9.54 34.99
C GLU A 131 5.81 -8.54 35.45
N PRO A 132 4.56 -8.97 35.74
CA PRO A 132 4.10 -10.35 35.98
C PRO A 132 3.59 -11.14 34.75
N LEU A 133 3.55 -10.55 33.55
CA LEU A 133 3.06 -11.22 32.32
C LEU A 133 4.03 -12.29 31.82
N TRP A 134 5.33 -12.00 31.87
CA TRP A 134 6.40 -12.90 31.46
C TRP A 134 7.21 -13.30 32.70
N MET A 135 6.83 -14.41 33.31
CA MET A 135 7.47 -14.90 34.53
C MET A 135 8.77 -15.63 34.21
N THR A 136 9.84 -15.32 34.92
CA THR A 136 11.09 -16.08 34.80
C THR A 136 10.94 -17.45 35.46
N SER A 137 11.20 -18.53 34.72
CA SER A 137 11.23 -19.90 35.28
C SER A 137 12.32 -20.04 36.33
N LEU A 138 12.16 -20.96 37.31
CA LEU A 138 13.14 -21.16 38.41
C LEU A 138 14.57 -21.49 37.95
N GLY A 139 14.76 -21.90 36.69
CA GLY A 139 16.07 -22.11 36.06
C GLY A 139 16.71 -20.89 35.39
N GLY A 140 16.07 -19.71 35.41
CA GLY A 140 16.60 -18.45 34.88
C GLY A 140 16.79 -18.37 33.36
N ASN A 141 16.46 -19.43 32.61
CA ASN A 141 16.77 -19.58 31.19
C ASN A 141 15.57 -19.46 30.25
N THR A 142 14.36 -19.36 30.80
CA THR A 142 13.10 -19.39 30.05
C THR A 142 12.07 -18.46 30.68
N THR A 143 11.49 -17.58 29.88
CA THR A 143 10.33 -16.75 30.23
C THR A 143 9.05 -17.48 29.87
N VAL A 144 8.15 -17.63 30.84
CA VAL A 144 6.85 -18.30 30.67
C VAL A 144 5.74 -17.24 30.70
N PHE A 145 4.83 -17.33 29.73
CA PHE A 145 3.68 -16.43 29.63
C PHE A 145 2.61 -16.76 30.67
N ASN A 146 2.11 -15.74 31.37
CA ASN A 146 1.08 -15.85 32.39
C ASN A 146 -0.31 -15.52 31.79
N GLU A 147 -1.08 -16.56 31.44
CA GLU A 147 -2.40 -16.38 30.83
C GLU A 147 -3.42 -15.72 31.78
N ASP A 148 -3.37 -16.01 33.09
CA ASP A 148 -4.27 -15.39 34.07
C ASP A 148 -4.02 -13.90 34.20
N GLU A 149 -2.76 -13.47 34.08
CA GLU A 149 -2.41 -12.05 34.09
C GLU A 149 -2.78 -11.38 32.77
N TYR A 150 -2.49 -12.01 31.63
CA TYR A 150 -2.93 -11.52 30.32
C TYR A 150 -4.45 -11.25 30.28
N ILE A 151 -5.27 -12.18 30.79
CA ILE A 151 -6.73 -12.03 30.83
C ILE A 151 -7.18 -10.85 31.72
N LYS A 152 -6.42 -10.51 32.77
CA LYS A 152 -6.69 -9.33 33.60
C LYS A 152 -6.25 -8.03 32.95
N THR A 153 -5.10 -8.01 32.30
CA THR A 153 -4.52 -6.78 31.74
C THR A 153 -5.12 -6.39 30.38
N PHE A 154 -5.53 -7.35 29.57
CA PHE A 154 -5.99 -7.13 28.19
C PHE A 154 -7.48 -7.49 28.03
N PRO A 155 -8.40 -6.51 28.21
CA PRO A 155 -9.82 -6.72 27.94
C PRO A 155 -10.05 -7.00 26.46
N ARG A 156 -10.62 -8.16 26.14
CA ARG A 156 -10.75 -8.65 24.75
C ARG A 156 -11.66 -7.76 23.91
N VAL A 157 -11.12 -7.27 22.79
CA VAL A 157 -11.88 -6.61 21.71
C VAL A 157 -12.59 -7.63 20.81
N ALA A 158 -12.09 -8.88 20.74
CA ALA A 158 -12.59 -9.94 19.87
C ALA A 158 -13.24 -11.12 20.64
N PRO A 159 -14.17 -11.88 20.01
CA PRO A 159 -14.78 -13.06 20.62
C PRO A 159 -13.73 -14.09 21.11
N LYS A 160 -14.02 -14.77 22.22
CA LYS A 160 -13.12 -15.78 22.79
C LYS A 160 -12.99 -16.96 21.81
N PRO A 161 -11.78 -17.32 21.34
CA PRO A 161 -11.59 -18.44 20.43
C PRO A 161 -11.92 -19.77 21.11
N ASN A 162 -12.41 -20.74 20.34
CA ASN A 162 -12.82 -22.05 20.83
C ASN A 162 -11.72 -22.75 21.64
N ASN A 163 -12.12 -23.50 22.66
CA ASN A 163 -11.23 -24.12 23.66
C ASN A 163 -10.27 -25.21 23.12
N HIS A 164 -10.26 -25.46 21.81
CA HIS A 164 -9.40 -26.48 21.17
C HIS A 164 -8.03 -25.93 20.71
N PHE A 165 -7.81 -24.62 20.75
CA PHE A 165 -6.52 -24.02 20.41
C PHE A 165 -5.56 -24.04 21.62
N LYS A 166 -4.43 -24.73 21.48
CA LYS A 166 -3.31 -24.63 22.41
C LYS A 166 -2.66 -23.25 22.27
N ARG A 167 -2.46 -22.55 23.39
CA ARG A 167 -1.74 -21.27 23.42
C ARG A 167 -0.30 -21.52 23.83
N GLU A 168 0.63 -21.02 23.03
CA GLU A 168 2.07 -21.05 23.29
C GLU A 168 2.62 -19.66 22.98
N ALA A 169 3.53 -19.15 23.81
CA ALA A 169 4.12 -17.83 23.67
C ALA A 169 5.55 -17.81 24.22
N SER A 170 6.44 -17.09 23.54
CA SER A 170 7.87 -16.92 23.86
C SER A 170 8.31 -15.49 23.52
N LEU A 171 9.42 -15.01 24.10
CA LEU A 171 9.86 -13.59 24.01
C LEU A 171 11.39 -13.44 23.92
N GLU A 172 11.88 -12.58 23.02
CA GLU A 172 13.23 -11.99 22.92
C GLU A 172 13.18 -10.79 21.91
N SER A 173 14.26 -10.32 21.23
CA SER A 173 14.16 -9.25 20.17
C SER A 173 15.36 -9.10 19.19
N ALA A 174 15.10 -8.95 17.87
CA ALA A 174 16.10 -8.69 16.80
C ALA A 174 15.50 -8.25 15.43
N VAL A 175 16.33 -8.16 14.37
CA VAL A 175 16.11 -7.33 13.16
C VAL A 175 16.09 -8.14 11.85
N VAL A 176 15.00 -8.09 11.07
CA VAL A 176 14.89 -8.78 9.77
C VAL A 176 15.19 -7.84 8.59
N THR A 177 16.01 -8.29 7.63
CA THR A 177 16.22 -7.60 6.34
C THR A 177 15.24 -8.11 5.27
N MET A 178 13.94 -7.85 5.43
CA MET A 178 12.92 -8.13 4.40
C MET A 178 11.82 -7.06 4.37
N ASN A 179 11.04 -7.03 3.29
CA ASN A 179 9.90 -6.12 3.16
C ASN A 179 8.67 -6.64 3.96
N HIS A 180 7.70 -5.76 4.18
CA HIS A 180 6.48 -6.08 4.95
C HIS A 180 5.61 -7.18 4.30
N ILE A 181 5.66 -7.34 2.97
CA ILE A 181 4.90 -8.37 2.24
C ILE A 181 5.44 -9.76 2.59
N ASN A 182 6.75 -9.95 2.51
CA ASN A 182 7.40 -11.21 2.83
C ASN A 182 7.25 -11.58 4.31
N LEU A 183 7.31 -10.58 5.21
CA LEU A 183 7.08 -10.78 6.64
C LEU A 183 5.65 -11.28 6.92
N VAL A 184 4.63 -10.65 6.33
CA VAL A 184 3.24 -11.10 6.47
C VAL A 184 3.03 -12.48 5.85
N ALA A 185 3.64 -12.77 4.70
CA ALA A 185 3.56 -14.09 4.08
C ALA A 185 4.10 -15.20 5.01
N ILE A 186 5.25 -14.99 5.65
CA ILE A 186 5.85 -15.96 6.59
C ILE A 186 4.97 -16.14 7.85
N LEU A 187 4.33 -15.08 8.35
CA LEU A 187 3.45 -15.14 9.52
C LEU A 187 2.09 -15.80 9.23
N MET A 188 1.66 -15.83 7.96
CA MET A 188 0.34 -16.33 7.54
C MET A 188 0.39 -17.70 6.83
N ASP A 189 1.58 -18.26 6.57
CA ASP A 189 1.73 -19.55 5.89
C ASP A 189 1.54 -20.73 6.86
N VAL A 190 0.43 -21.45 6.67
CA VAL A 190 0.05 -22.65 7.46
C VAL A 190 0.74 -23.93 6.94
N HIS A 191 1.34 -23.90 5.74
CA HIS A 191 1.92 -25.07 5.06
C HIS A 191 3.44 -25.14 5.09
N LEU A 192 4.15 -24.09 5.53
CA LEU A 192 5.56 -24.18 5.92
C LEU A 192 5.72 -25.06 7.17
N GLY A 193 5.76 -26.38 6.95
CA GLY A 193 5.84 -27.44 7.97
C GLY A 193 7.15 -27.52 8.76
N TYR A 194 7.75 -26.39 9.12
CA TYR A 194 8.68 -26.34 10.24
C TYR A 194 7.90 -26.42 11.55
N LYS A 195 8.33 -27.33 12.43
CA LYS A 195 7.64 -27.63 13.68
C LYS A 195 7.45 -26.35 14.51
N PRO A 196 6.26 -26.13 15.10
CA PRO A 196 6.00 -24.95 15.91
C PRO A 196 6.79 -25.03 17.22
N HIS A 197 7.96 -24.40 17.24
CA HIS A 197 8.48 -23.75 18.43
C HIS A 197 8.64 -22.27 18.07
N ALA A 198 7.65 -21.48 18.48
CA ALA A 198 7.66 -20.02 18.49
C ALA A 198 8.27 -19.32 17.25
N ILE A 199 7.51 -19.19 16.16
CA ILE A 199 7.73 -18.08 15.23
C ILE A 199 7.14 -16.82 15.85
N LEU A 200 7.89 -16.24 16.77
CA LEU A 200 8.26 -14.83 16.74
C LEU A 200 9.27 -14.56 17.87
N ILE A 201 10.07 -13.51 17.66
CA ILE A 201 11.00 -12.83 18.60
C ILE A 201 11.97 -13.71 19.43
N TRP A 202 13.31 -13.64 19.35
CA TRP A 202 14.37 -13.28 18.36
C TRP A 202 15.72 -13.06 19.12
N ARG A 203 16.84 -13.71 18.76
CA ARG A 203 18.11 -13.60 19.54
C ARG A 203 19.13 -12.58 19.01
N LEU A 204 19.64 -11.70 19.86
CA LEU A 204 20.80 -10.85 19.58
C LEU A 204 21.81 -10.91 20.73
N HIS A 205 22.94 -11.59 20.52
CA HIS A 205 24.15 -11.36 21.30
C HIS A 205 25.25 -10.77 20.40
N ARG A 206 25.94 -9.80 20.98
CA ARG A 206 26.95 -8.91 20.39
C ARG A 206 28.24 -9.67 20.04
N PHE A 207 29.10 -9.00 19.26
CA PHE A 207 30.53 -9.32 19.05
C PHE A 207 31.22 -9.90 20.30
#